data_AF-A0A2S3QHA5-F1
#
_entry.id   AF-A0A2S3QHA5-F1
#
_cell.length_a   1.000
_cell.length_b   1.000
_cell.length_c   1.000
_cell.angle_alpha   90.00
_cell.angle_beta   90.00
_cell.angle_gamma   90.00
#
_symmetry.space_group_name_H-M   'P 1'
#
loop_
_entity.id
_entity.type
_entity.pdbx_description
1 polymer ?
#
loop_
_entity_poly.entity_id
_entity_poly.type
_entity_poly.pdbx_seq_one_letter_code
_entity_poly.pdbx_strand_id
1 'polypeptide(L)'
;MTRLYQFIQFVSVGFGNAVIDLLFFNGLYWLFPTRNVDQLVVYNTIAVIAAILNSYIWNSRWTFRHQVRSKGKDAVRQRVLFVIQSVINIVVNDLILWVIAPLVLEVHIIPHVMANNIAKLAAMFLASLTSFIMMKLFVFV
;
A
#
# COMPACT_ATOMS: atom_id res chain seq x y z
N MET A 1 14.95 18.46 -15.26
CA MET A 1 14.88 16.98 -15.21
C MET A 1 13.59 16.54 -15.87
N THR A 2 13.66 15.67 -16.87
CA THR A 2 12.55 15.30 -17.77
C THR A 2 11.45 14.57 -17.01
N ARG A 3 10.18 14.97 -17.20
CA ARG A 3 8.97 14.39 -16.55
C ARG A 3 8.92 12.85 -16.61
N LEU A 4 9.52 12.27 -17.64
CA LEU A 4 9.66 10.83 -17.84
C LEU A 4 10.47 10.12 -16.74
N TYR A 5 11.54 10.76 -16.25
CA TYR A 5 12.39 10.18 -15.19
C TYR A 5 11.64 10.13 -13.84
N GLN A 6 10.86 11.16 -13.55
CA GLN A 6 10.02 11.20 -12.35
C GLN A 6 8.92 10.14 -12.40
N PHE A 7 8.31 9.93 -13.58
CA PHE A 7 7.33 8.87 -13.77
C PHE A 7 7.92 7.48 -13.57
N ILE A 8 9.10 7.19 -14.15
CA ILE A 8 9.77 5.90 -13.99
C ILE A 8 10.15 5.66 -12.52
N GLN A 9 10.63 6.69 -11.81
CA GLN A 9 10.90 6.60 -10.38
C GLN A 9 9.63 6.31 -9.56
N PHE A 10 8.54 7.00 -9.86
CA PHE A 10 7.25 6.77 -9.21
C PHE A 10 6.76 5.34 -9.41
N VAL A 11 6.78 4.85 -10.65
CA VAL A 11 6.38 3.48 -10.98
C VAL A 11 7.30 2.46 -10.33
N SER A 12 8.62 2.68 -10.30
CA SER A 12 9.58 1.74 -9.72
C SER A 12 9.40 1.60 -8.20
N VAL A 13 9.20 2.72 -7.50
CA VAL A 13 8.95 2.71 -6.05
C VAL A 13 7.59 2.10 -5.74
N GLY A 14 6.55 2.44 -6.51
CA GLY A 14 5.22 1.85 -6.38
C GLY A 14 5.23 0.34 -6.61
N PHE A 15 5.94 -0.13 -7.64
CA PHE A 15 6.10 -1.55 -7.94
C PHE A 15 6.86 -2.29 -6.83
N GLY A 16 7.97 -1.73 -6.35
CA GLY A 16 8.72 -2.32 -5.23
C GLY A 16 7.88 -2.46 -3.96
N ASN A 17 7.07 -1.44 -3.64
CA ASN A 17 6.14 -1.51 -2.52
C ASN A 17 5.05 -2.57 -2.72
N ALA A 18 4.47 -2.66 -3.92
CA ALA A 18 3.46 -3.67 -4.23
C ALA A 18 4.02 -5.11 -4.14
N VAL A 19 5.27 -5.32 -4.57
CA VAL A 19 5.94 -6.62 -4.43
C VAL A 19 6.13 -6.99 -2.96
N ILE A 20 6.62 -6.06 -2.12
CA ILE A 20 6.80 -6.33 -0.69
C ILE A 20 5.46 -6.57 0.00
N ASP A 21 4.43 -5.79 -0.32
CA ASP A 21 3.08 -5.97 0.20
C ASP A 21 2.54 -7.37 -0.12
N LEU A 22 2.57 -7.79 -1.39
CA LEU A 22 2.12 -9.13 -1.78
C LEU A 22 2.96 -10.25 -1.16
N LEU A 23 4.27 -10.06 -1.01
CA LEU A 23 5.18 -11.05 -0.45
C LEU A 23 4.91 -11.26 1.05
N PHE A 24 4.76 -10.19 1.82
CA PHE A 24 4.44 -10.30 3.24
C PHE A 24 3.03 -10.86 3.46
N PHE A 25 2.05 -10.42 2.68
CA PHE A 25 0.67 -10.91 2.77
C PHE A 25 0.60 -12.42 2.48
N ASN A 26 1.18 -12.87 1.37
CA ASN A 26 1.20 -14.29 1.02
C ASN A 26 2.12 -15.11 1.94
N GLY A 27 3.24 -14.53 2.39
CA GLY A 27 4.16 -15.19 3.32
C GLY A 27 3.50 -15.47 4.67
N LEU A 28 2.79 -14.50 5.24
CA LEU A 28 2.00 -14.67 6.46
C LEU A 28 0.89 -15.70 6.27
N TYR A 29 0.17 -15.62 5.15
CA TYR A 29 -0.87 -16.60 4.84
C TYR A 29 -0.31 -18.02 4.66
N TRP A 30 0.88 -18.17 4.06
CA TRP A 30 1.50 -19.47 3.87
C TRP A 30 1.97 -20.09 5.19
N LEU A 31 2.47 -19.27 6.12
CA LEU A 31 2.84 -19.71 7.47
C LEU A 31 1.61 -20.01 8.34
N PHE A 32 0.55 -19.21 8.19
CA PHE A 32 -0.67 -19.29 9.00
C PHE A 32 -1.93 -19.23 8.11
N PRO A 33 -2.30 -20.35 7.46
CA PRO A 33 -3.45 -20.39 6.57
C PRO A 33 -4.73 -20.09 7.33
N THR A 34 -5.54 -19.17 6.82
CA THR A 34 -6.79 -18.75 7.46
C THR A 34 -7.90 -18.47 6.46
N ARG A 35 -9.15 -18.69 6.90
CA ARG A 35 -10.36 -18.26 6.21
C ARG A 35 -11.04 -17.08 6.89
N ASN A 36 -10.53 -16.65 8.05
CA ASN A 36 -11.11 -15.55 8.80
C ASN A 36 -10.72 -14.22 8.17
N VAL A 37 -11.71 -13.44 7.75
CA VAL A 37 -11.50 -12.12 7.15
C VAL A 37 -10.71 -11.21 8.08
N ASP A 38 -10.98 -11.22 9.38
CA ASP A 38 -10.26 -10.40 10.35
C ASP A 38 -8.75 -10.73 10.42
N GLN A 39 -8.40 -12.02 10.29
CA GLN A 39 -6.99 -12.42 10.23
C GLN A 39 -6.33 -12.01 8.90
N LEU A 40 -7.08 -12.05 7.78
CA LEU A 40 -6.59 -11.53 6.50
C LEU A 40 -6.35 -10.02 6.56
N VAL A 41 -7.20 -9.26 7.26
CA VAL A 41 -6.97 -7.83 7.51
C VAL A 41 -5.70 -7.63 8.34
N VAL A 42 -5.46 -8.41 9.39
CA VAL A 42 -4.19 -8.32 10.14
C VAL A 42 -2.98 -8.59 9.26
N TYR A 43 -3.04 -9.59 8.36
CA TYR A 43 -1.95 -9.85 7.41
C TYR A 43 -1.76 -8.69 6.44
N ASN A 44 -2.85 -8.07 6.01
CA ASN A 44 -2.85 -6.88 5.16
C ASN A 44 -2.17 -5.71 5.86
N THR A 45 -2.53 -5.43 7.11
CA THR A 45 -1.94 -4.36 7.91
C THR A 45 -0.42 -4.54 8.00
N ILE A 46 0.05 -5.75 8.33
CA ILE A 46 1.49 -6.04 8.44
C ILE A 46 2.19 -5.88 7.09
N ALA A 47 1.57 -6.36 6.02
CA ALA A 47 2.10 -6.26 4.67
C ALA A 47 2.21 -4.80 4.19
N VAL A 48 1.18 -3.98 4.42
CA VAL A 48 1.16 -2.56 4.09
C VAL A 48 2.21 -1.80 4.93
N ILE A 49 2.37 -2.12 6.23
CA ILE A 49 3.44 -1.56 7.07
C ILE A 49 4.83 -1.90 6.50
N ALA A 50 5.06 -3.15 6.11
CA ALA A 50 6.34 -3.57 5.51
C ALA A 50 6.62 -2.80 4.20
N ALA A 51 5.60 -2.62 3.37
CA ALA A 51 5.70 -1.81 2.15
C ALA A 51 6.00 -0.33 2.44
N ILE A 52 5.36 0.27 3.45
CA ILE A 52 5.64 1.65 3.89
C ILE A 52 7.08 1.78 4.39
N LEU A 53 7.56 0.84 5.22
CA LEU A 53 8.94 0.83 5.72
C LEU A 53 9.95 0.73 4.58
N ASN A 54 9.70 -0.15 3.61
CA ASN A 54 10.52 -0.25 2.42
C ASN A 54 10.52 1.06 1.63
N SER A 55 9.35 1.66 1.42
CA SER A 55 9.22 2.94 0.76
C SER A 55 10.00 4.03 1.49
N TYR A 56 9.96 4.05 2.83
CA TYR A 56 10.72 5.00 3.62
C TYR A 56 12.23 4.80 3.48
N ILE A 57 12.72 3.56 3.50
CA ILE A 57 14.15 3.26 3.31
C ILE A 57 14.62 3.73 1.92
N TRP A 58 13.89 3.36 0.86
CA TRP A 58 14.23 3.73 -0.51
C TRP A 58 14.11 5.24 -0.75
N ASN A 59 13.04 5.86 -0.26
CA ASN A 59 12.85 7.31 -0.40
C ASN A 59 13.87 8.11 0.43
N SER A 60 14.23 7.65 1.64
CA SER A 60 15.23 8.31 2.47
C SER A 60 16.65 8.14 1.91
N ARG A 61 16.97 6.99 1.31
CA ARG A 61 18.35 6.66 0.88
C ARG A 61 18.64 7.08 -0.55
N TRP A 62 17.62 7.15 -1.40
CA TRP A 62 17.75 7.44 -2.83
C TRP A 62 17.12 8.77 -3.21
N THR A 63 15.81 8.95 -2.98
CA THR A 63 15.05 10.11 -3.45
C THR A 63 15.38 11.41 -2.72
N PHE A 64 15.55 11.36 -1.39
CA PHE A 64 15.77 12.55 -0.55
C PHE A 64 17.20 12.70 -0.03
N ARG A 65 18.17 11.92 -0.53
CA ARG A 65 19.56 11.97 -0.07
C ARG A 65 20.18 13.38 -0.13
N HIS A 66 19.71 14.23 -1.06
CA HIS A 66 20.14 15.63 -1.18
C HIS A 66 19.37 16.60 -0.27
N GLN A 67 18.12 16.31 0.11
CA GLN A 67 17.33 17.15 1.04
C GLN A 67 17.68 16.90 2.51
N VAL A 68 18.28 15.75 2.85
CA VAL A 68 18.88 15.51 4.18
C VAL A 68 20.03 16.50 4.46
N ARG A 69 20.62 17.12 3.43
CA ARG A 69 21.58 18.22 3.57
C ARG A 69 20.93 19.57 3.89
N SER A 70 19.63 19.72 3.63
CA SER A 70 18.84 20.91 3.96
C SER A 70 18.29 20.77 5.39
N LYS A 71 19.02 21.34 6.35
CA LYS A 71 18.61 21.34 7.77
C LYS A 71 17.39 22.27 7.96
N GLY A 72 16.31 21.78 8.57
CA GLY A 72 15.21 22.65 9.00
C GLY A 72 13.86 21.96 9.30
N LYS A 73 12.87 22.78 9.68
CA LYS A 73 11.48 22.39 10.01
C LYS A 73 10.76 21.69 8.84
N ASP A 74 11.16 21.96 7.61
CA ASP A 74 10.51 21.41 6.40
C ASP A 74 10.74 19.90 6.22
N ALA A 75 11.90 19.38 6.63
CA ALA A 75 12.18 17.94 6.57
C ALA A 75 11.34 17.14 7.57
N VAL A 76 11.09 17.71 8.77
CA VAL A 76 10.22 17.10 9.78
C VAL A 76 8.78 17.12 9.30
N ARG A 77 8.33 18.24 8.72
CA ARG A 77 6.98 18.35 8.15
C ARG A 77 6.74 17.32 7.04
N GLN A 78 7.68 17.11 6.12
CA GLN A 78 7.57 16.09 5.07
C GLN A 78 7.46 14.67 5.64
N ARG A 79 8.24 14.33 6.68
CA ARG A 79 8.15 13.03 7.37
C ARG A 79 6.80 12.83 8.05
N VAL A 80 6.30 13.84 8.76
CA VAL A 80 4.99 13.77 9.43
C VAL A 80 3.86 13.60 8.41
N LEU A 81 3.89 14.36 7.31
CA LEU A 81 2.91 14.21 6.22
C LEU A 81 2.97 12.82 5.59
N PHE A 82 4.16 12.24 5.42
CA PHE A 82 4.32 10.86 4.93
C PHE A 82 3.71 9.84 5.90
N VAL A 83 3.95 9.99 7.21
CA VAL A 83 3.37 9.08 8.22
C VAL A 83 1.84 9.19 8.24
N ILE A 84 1.29 10.41 8.22
CA ILE A 84 -0.16 10.63 8.17
C ILE A 84 -0.76 9.98 6.91
N GLN A 85 -0.16 10.22 5.75
CA GLN A 85 -0.60 9.61 4.49
C GLN A 85 -0.49 8.08 4.51
N SER A 86 0.54 7.54 5.16
CA SER A 86 0.73 6.10 5.34
C SER A 86 -0.34 5.47 6.24
N VAL A 87 -0.69 6.13 7.35
CA VAL A 87 -1.77 5.68 8.25
C VAL A 87 -3.12 5.69 7.53
N ILE A 88 -3.42 6.76 6.78
CA ILE A 88 -4.64 6.82 5.96
C ILE A 88 -4.65 5.68 4.94
N ASN A 89 -3.51 5.40 4.30
CA ASN A 89 -3.41 4.28 3.35
C ASN A 89 -3.71 2.94 4.03
N ILE A 90 -3.11 2.65 5.20
CA ILE A 90 -3.40 1.42 5.97
C ILE A 90 -4.91 1.28 6.22
N VAL A 91 -5.54 2.32 6.78
CA VAL A 91 -6.97 2.30 7.11
C VAL A 91 -7.82 2.05 5.87
N VAL A 92 -7.54 2.75 4.77
CA VAL A 92 -8.30 2.58 3.51
C VAL A 92 -8.09 1.19 2.92
N ASN A 93 -6.85 0.68 2.91
CA ASN A 93 -6.54 -0.65 2.38
C ASN A 93 -7.25 -1.75 3.19
N ASP A 94 -7.18 -1.65 4.52
CA ASP A 94 -7.78 -2.62 5.44
C ASP A 94 -9.31 -2.58 5.36
N LEU A 95 -9.93 -1.40 5.32
CA LEU A 95 -11.39 -1.27 5.17
C LEU A 95 -11.88 -1.87 3.85
N ILE A 96 -11.19 -1.59 2.75
CA ILE A 96 -11.59 -2.11 1.44
C ILE A 96 -11.39 -3.62 1.40
N LEU A 97 -10.30 -4.15 1.95
CA LEU A 97 -10.09 -5.59 2.02
C LEU A 97 -11.17 -6.26 2.88
N TRP A 98 -11.52 -5.67 4.03
CA TRP A 98 -12.56 -6.20 4.90
C TRP A 98 -13.93 -6.29 4.21
N VAL A 99 -14.24 -5.34 3.31
CA VAL A 99 -15.48 -5.35 2.51
C VAL A 99 -15.40 -6.35 1.33
N ILE A 100 -14.27 -6.43 0.63
CA ILE A 100 -14.15 -7.26 -0.58
C ILE A 100 -13.90 -8.74 -0.25
N ALA A 101 -13.10 -9.04 0.77
CA ALA A 101 -12.73 -10.40 1.14
C ALA A 101 -13.94 -11.34 1.30
N PRO A 102 -15.01 -11.01 2.04
CA PRO A 102 -16.17 -11.89 2.15
C PRO A 102 -16.86 -12.13 0.79
N LEU A 103 -16.99 -11.09 -0.05
CA LEU A 103 -17.61 -11.19 -1.38
C LEU A 103 -16.87 -12.16 -2.31
N VAL A 104 -15.54 -12.21 -2.20
CA VAL A 104 -14.70 -13.10 -3.03
C VAL A 104 -14.60 -14.50 -2.42
N LEU A 105 -14.54 -14.61 -1.09
CA LEU A 105 -14.40 -15.89 -0.38
C LEU A 105 -15.66 -16.75 -0.42
N GLU A 106 -16.84 -16.16 -0.61
CA GLU A 106 -18.09 -16.90 -0.81
C GLU A 106 -18.14 -17.65 -2.16
N VAL A 107 -17.26 -17.32 -3.11
CA VAL A 107 -17.14 -18.03 -4.39
C VAL A 107 -16.39 -19.34 -4.18
N HIS A 108 -17.12 -20.41 -3.85
CA HIS A 108 -16.59 -21.76 -3.56
C HIS A 108 -15.89 -22.45 -4.74
N ILE A 109 -15.87 -21.82 -5.92
CA ILE A 109 -15.31 -22.37 -7.17
C ILE A 109 -13.78 -22.18 -7.22
N ILE A 110 -13.22 -21.26 -6.44
CA ILE A 110 -11.82 -20.85 -6.54
C ILE A 110 -11.02 -21.33 -5.30
N PRO A 111 -9.79 -21.84 -5.46
CA PRO A 111 -8.92 -22.16 -4.32
C PRO A 111 -8.72 -20.94 -3.42
N HIS A 112 -8.77 -21.13 -2.10
CA HIS A 112 -8.69 -20.02 -1.12
C HIS A 112 -7.48 -19.11 -1.29
N VAL A 113 -6.34 -19.66 -1.71
CA VAL A 113 -5.13 -18.87 -1.99
C VAL A 113 -5.36 -17.88 -3.14
N MET A 114 -6.04 -18.33 -4.20
CA MET A 114 -6.37 -17.46 -5.33
C MET A 114 -7.47 -16.47 -4.95
N ALA A 115 -8.49 -16.89 -4.20
CA ALA A 115 -9.54 -16.00 -3.71
C ALA A 115 -8.96 -14.86 -2.85
N ASN A 116 -8.04 -15.15 -1.93
CA ASN A 116 -7.39 -14.14 -1.09
C ASN A 116 -6.53 -13.15 -1.89
N ASN A 117 -5.78 -13.65 -2.88
CA ASN A 117 -5.00 -12.78 -3.77
C ASN A 117 -5.89 -11.90 -4.65
N ILE A 118 -7.00 -12.43 -5.16
CA ILE A 118 -7.99 -11.64 -5.91
C ILE A 118 -8.60 -10.56 -5.02
N ALA A 119 -9.00 -10.90 -3.79
CA ALA A 119 -9.54 -9.93 -2.83
C ALA A 119 -8.52 -8.81 -2.53
N LYS A 120 -7.26 -9.17 -2.27
CA LYS A 120 -6.17 -8.22 -2.04
C LYS A 120 -5.92 -7.32 -3.25
N LEU A 121 -5.81 -7.88 -4.45
CA LEU A 121 -5.59 -7.10 -5.68
C LEU A 121 -6.75 -6.17 -5.99
N ALA A 122 -7.99 -6.65 -5.82
CA ALA A 122 -9.18 -5.83 -5.96
C ALA A 122 -9.19 -4.69 -4.92
N ALA A 123 -8.78 -4.97 -3.67
CA ALA A 123 -8.70 -3.96 -2.63
C ALA A 123 -7.66 -2.88 -2.96
N MET A 124 -6.47 -3.28 -3.42
CA MET A 124 -5.42 -2.36 -3.86
C MET A 124 -5.91 -1.47 -5.02
N PHE A 125 -6.61 -2.06 -5.99
CA PHE A 125 -7.13 -1.33 -7.14
C PHE A 125 -8.23 -0.33 -6.75
N LEU A 126 -9.21 -0.77 -5.94
CA LEU A 126 -10.28 0.11 -5.46
C LEU A 126 -9.73 1.21 -4.53
N ALA A 127 -8.77 0.92 -3.66
CA ALA A 127 -8.11 1.91 -2.81
C ALA A 127 -7.42 3.01 -3.64
N SER A 128 -6.75 2.60 -4.73
CA SER A 128 -6.14 3.52 -5.69
C SER A 128 -7.18 4.37 -6.40
N LEU A 129 -8.31 3.77 -6.81
CA LEU A 129 -9.39 4.49 -7.50
C LEU A 129 -10.07 5.51 -6.58
N THR A 130 -10.37 5.13 -5.33
CA THR A 130 -10.92 6.04 -4.31
C THR A 130 -9.96 7.19 -4.03
N SER A 131 -8.66 6.90 -3.91
CA SER A 131 -7.63 7.93 -3.72
C SER A 131 -7.57 8.90 -4.91
N PHE A 132 -7.67 8.38 -6.14
CA PHE A 132 -7.70 9.20 -7.35
C PHE A 132 -8.94 10.10 -7.40
N ILE A 133 -10.13 9.55 -7.11
CA ILE A 133 -11.39 10.32 -7.10
C ILE A 133 -11.32 11.42 -6.04
N MET A 134 -10.82 11.12 -4.84
CA MET A 134 -10.61 12.10 -3.76
C MET A 134 -9.70 13.25 -4.21
N MET A 135 -8.54 12.93 -4.81
CA MET A 135 -7.62 13.95 -5.32
C MET A 135 -8.27 14.79 -6.42
N LYS A 136 -8.99 14.16 -7.36
CA LYS A 136 -9.63 14.86 -8.47
C LYS A 136 -10.77 15.78 -8.02
N LEU A 137 -11.61 15.34 -7.08
CA LEU A 137 -12.81 16.08 -6.66
C LEU A 137 -12.54 17.16 -5.61
N PHE A 138 -11.53 16.99 -4.76
CA PHE A 138 -11.28 17.90 -3.63
C PHE A 138 -10.00 18.71 -3.72
N VAL A 139 -8.96 18.20 -4.39
CA VAL A 139 -7.62 18.83 -4.40
C VAL A 139 -7.37 19.63 -5.68
N PHE A 140 -7.90 19.17 -6.81
CA PHE A 140 -7.69 19.78 -8.13
C PHE A 140 -8.98 20.36 -8.73
N VAL A 141 -9.81 21.00 -7.90
CA VAL A 141 -10.93 21.85 -8.35
C VAL A 141 -10.42 23.15 -8.94
#